data_AF-A0AB34G501-F1
#
_entry.id   AF-A0AB34G501-F1
#
_cell.length_a   1.000
_cell.length_b   1.000
_cell.length_c   1.000
_cell.angle_alpha   90.00
_cell.angle_beta   90.00
_cell.angle_gamma   90.00
#
_symmetry.space_group_name_H-M   'P 1'
#
loop_
_entity.id
_entity.type
_entity.pdbx_description
1 polymer ?
#
loop_
_entity_poly.entity_id
_entity_poly.type
_entity_poly.pdbx_seq_one_letter_code
_entity_poly.pdbx_strand_id
1 'polypeptide(L)'
;MGRLIKNHWGRLIILTAALYQVAAAVEGFFWPKIFWDFLTKNLDGAVKPIPILQIINLIFGLGMLALEWPLAFIAGTSIHRSLEFRLAILPMTALAAVLMYQSTNPAIYYMIGMVVYFVAYSEGEMICAKPWTLPQRGAPPGMRD
;
A
#
# COMPACT_ATOMS: atom_id res chain seq x y z
N MET A 1 28.79 -3.19 10.20
CA MET A 1 28.28 -2.87 8.85
C MET A 1 26.78 -2.67 8.95
N GLY A 2 26.21 -1.61 8.36
CA GLY A 2 24.77 -1.35 8.42
C GLY A 2 23.98 -2.40 7.63
N ARG A 3 22.97 -3.00 8.26
CA ARG A 3 22.07 -3.97 7.61
C ARG A 3 20.88 -3.21 7.02
N LEU A 4 20.47 -3.54 5.80
CA LEU A 4 19.26 -2.98 5.20
C LEU A 4 18.03 -3.38 6.04
N ILE A 5 17.25 -2.39 6.45
CA ILE A 5 16.00 -2.59 7.18
C ILE A 5 14.87 -2.64 6.14
N LYS A 6 14.38 -3.84 5.87
CA LYS A 6 13.45 -4.07 4.75
C LYS A 6 12.07 -3.54 5.04
N ASN A 7 11.64 -3.52 6.30
CA ASN A 7 10.35 -2.92 6.66
C ASN A 7 10.29 -1.42 6.29
N HIS A 8 11.37 -0.66 6.50
CA HIS A 8 11.44 0.77 6.17
C HIS A 8 11.53 0.96 4.66
N TRP A 9 12.28 0.09 3.98
CA TRP A 9 12.37 0.13 2.53
C TRP A 9 11.02 -0.20 1.86
N GLY A 10 10.36 -1.27 2.30
CA GLY A 10 9.01 -1.63 1.87
C GLY A 10 8.03 -0.49 2.10
N ARG A 11 8.06 0.14 3.28
CA ARG A 11 7.25 1.31 3.60
C ARG A 11 7.43 2.47 2.63
N LEU A 12 8.68 2.81 2.28
CA LEU A 12 8.95 3.89 1.31
C LEU A 12 8.40 3.57 -0.08
N ILE A 13 8.51 2.30 -0.51
CA ILE A 13 7.92 1.84 -1.78
C ILE A 13 6.40 1.97 -1.74
N ILE A 14 5.76 1.48 -0.68
CA ILE A 14 4.30 1.52 -0.55
C ILE A 14 3.78 2.95 -0.44
N LEU A 15 4.49 3.85 0.26
CA LEU A 15 4.15 5.27 0.29
C LEU A 15 4.18 5.91 -1.10
N THR A 16 5.20 5.59 -1.88
CA THR A 16 5.34 6.07 -3.26
C THR A 16 4.21 5.53 -4.13
N ALA A 17 3.91 4.23 -4.01
CA ALA A 17 2.82 3.57 -4.72
C ALA A 17 1.46 4.19 -4.36
N ALA A 18 1.21 4.46 -3.08
CA ALA A 18 -0.04 5.00 -2.59
C ALA A 18 -0.27 6.44 -3.04
N LEU A 19 0.77 7.29 -2.99
CA LEU A 19 0.68 8.65 -3.51
C LEU A 19 0.38 8.65 -5.01
N TYR A 20 1.06 7.78 -5.78
CA TYR A 20 0.78 7.62 -7.20
C TYR A 20 -0.66 7.14 -7.42
N GLN A 21 -1.12 6.11 -6.69
CA GLN A 21 -2.47 5.56 -6.84
C GLN A 21 -3.55 6.62 -6.60
N VAL A 22 -3.37 7.51 -5.61
CA VAL A 22 -4.30 8.62 -5.36
C VAL A 22 -4.34 9.58 -6.56
N ALA A 23 -3.18 9.99 -7.08
CA ALA A 23 -3.12 10.87 -8.25
C ALA A 23 -3.76 10.21 -9.49
N ALA A 24 -3.46 8.94 -9.74
CA ALA A 24 -4.02 8.14 -10.82
C ALA A 24 -5.54 7.96 -10.69
N ALA A 25 -6.06 7.78 -9.48
CA ALA A 25 -7.50 7.70 -9.22
C ALA A 25 -8.21 9.00 -9.55
N VAL A 26 -7.62 10.14 -9.15
CA VAL A 26 -8.14 11.48 -9.48
C VAL A 26 -8.16 11.68 -11.00
N GLU A 27 -7.08 11.35 -11.71
CA GLU A 27 -7.03 11.42 -13.17
C GLU A 27 -8.06 10.50 -13.84
N GLY A 28 -8.28 9.31 -13.26
CA GLY A 28 -9.27 8.34 -13.73
C GLY A 28 -10.72 8.84 -13.70
N PHE A 29 -11.06 9.88 -12.92
CA PHE A 29 -12.38 10.52 -13.00
C PHE A 29 -12.57 11.33 -14.28
N PHE A 30 -11.49 11.91 -14.82
CA PHE A 30 -11.53 12.70 -16.05
C PHE A 30 -11.38 11.84 -17.30
N TRP A 31 -10.55 10.80 -17.23
CA TRP A 31 -10.32 9.86 -18.34
C TRP A 31 -10.59 8.41 -17.93
N PRO A 32 -11.86 8.03 -17.71
CA PRO A 32 -12.22 6.70 -17.20
C PRO A 32 -11.86 5.61 -18.20
N LYS A 33 -10.84 4.80 -17.87
CA LYS A 33 -10.36 3.72 -18.74
C LYS A 33 -9.95 2.47 -17.95
N ILE A 34 -10.50 1.33 -18.34
CA ILE A 34 -10.04 0.02 -17.87
C ILE A 34 -8.70 -0.31 -18.53
N PHE A 35 -7.82 -0.98 -17.81
CA PHE A 35 -6.53 -1.38 -18.34
C PHE A 35 -6.64 -2.25 -19.61
N TRP A 36 -7.55 -3.23 -19.61
CA TRP A 36 -7.82 -4.13 -20.74
C TRP A 36 -8.81 -3.59 -21.79
N ASP A 37 -9.03 -2.29 -21.83
CA ASP A 37 -9.94 -1.67 -22.81
C ASP A 37 -9.50 -1.91 -24.28
N PHE A 38 -8.24 -2.32 -24.50
CA PHE A 38 -7.73 -2.75 -25.81
C PHE A 38 -8.13 -4.19 -26.20
N LEU A 39 -8.50 -5.03 -25.23
CA LEU A 39 -8.83 -6.44 -25.43
C LEU A 39 -10.34 -6.70 -25.33
N THR A 40 -11.04 -5.98 -24.45
CA THR A 40 -12.50 -6.13 -24.25
C THR A 40 -13.12 -4.85 -23.71
N LYS A 41 -14.39 -4.60 -24.08
CA LYS A 41 -15.22 -3.50 -23.56
C LYS A 41 -16.20 -3.93 -22.48
N ASN A 42 -16.25 -5.23 -22.16
CA ASN A 42 -17.23 -5.78 -21.19
C ASN A 42 -17.03 -5.26 -19.76
N LEU A 43 -15.86 -4.72 -19.45
CA LEU A 43 -15.50 -4.21 -18.12
C LEU A 43 -15.72 -2.69 -17.98
N ASP A 44 -16.13 -1.99 -19.04
CA ASP A 44 -16.29 -0.53 -19.03
C ASP A 44 -17.25 -0.04 -17.94
N GLY A 45 -18.24 -0.87 -17.59
CA GLY A 45 -19.20 -0.59 -16.51
C GLY A 45 -18.57 -0.32 -15.15
N ALA A 46 -17.32 -0.75 -14.93
CA ALA A 46 -16.59 -0.50 -13.68
C ALA A 46 -15.98 0.91 -13.60
N VAL A 47 -15.77 1.59 -14.73
CA VAL A 47 -15.16 2.94 -14.79
C VAL A 47 -16.13 4.03 -15.26
N LYS A 48 -17.16 3.67 -16.04
CA LYS A 48 -18.18 4.60 -16.57
C LYS A 48 -19.52 3.85 -16.79
N PRO A 49 -20.67 4.52 -16.68
CA PRO A 49 -20.85 5.94 -16.32
C PRO A 49 -20.64 6.23 -14.83
N ILE A 50 -20.67 5.20 -13.97
CA ILE A 50 -20.42 5.33 -12.53
C ILE A 50 -18.94 5.00 -12.27
N PRO A 51 -18.17 5.90 -11.63
CA PRO A 51 -16.72 5.73 -11.45
C PRO A 51 -16.38 4.82 -10.25
N ILE A 52 -16.87 3.58 -10.26
CA ILE A 52 -16.73 2.63 -9.15
C ILE A 52 -15.24 2.34 -8.89
N LEU A 53 -14.48 2.05 -9.94
CA LEU A 53 -13.09 1.65 -9.82
C LEU A 53 -12.17 2.79 -9.38
N GLN A 54 -12.49 4.03 -9.76
CA GLN A 54 -11.79 5.24 -9.33
C GLN A 54 -12.00 5.46 -7.83
N ILE A 55 -13.24 5.32 -7.35
CA ILE A 55 -13.55 5.44 -5.92
C ILE A 55 -12.81 4.37 -5.12
N ILE A 56 -12.83 3.11 -5.59
CA ILE A 56 -12.10 2.00 -4.95
C ILE A 56 -10.60 2.30 -4.89
N ASN A 57 -9.99 2.73 -6.00
CA ASN A 57 -8.57 3.07 -6.03
C ASN A 57 -8.21 4.26 -5.14
N LEU A 58 -9.09 5.27 -5.07
CA LEU A 58 -8.90 6.42 -4.20
C LEU A 58 -8.93 6.01 -2.72
N ILE A 59 -9.91 5.17 -2.32
CA ILE A 59 -10.02 4.65 -0.96
C ILE A 59 -8.79 3.81 -0.60
N PHE A 60 -8.37 2.90 -1.47
CA PHE A 60 -7.18 2.09 -1.22
C PHE A 60 -5.91 2.93 -1.14
N GLY A 61 -5.71 3.88 -2.04
CA GLY A 61 -4.54 4.78 -2.02
C GLY A 61 -4.48 5.61 -0.74
N LEU A 62 -5.59 6.22 -0.33
CA LEU A 62 -5.68 6.97 0.93
C LEU A 62 -5.48 6.06 2.15
N GLY A 63 -6.05 4.85 2.13
CA GLY A 63 -5.87 3.86 3.19
C GLY A 63 -4.42 3.42 3.35
N MET A 64 -3.70 3.18 2.24
CA MET A 64 -2.27 2.84 2.27
C MET A 64 -1.42 4.01 2.75
N LEU A 65 -1.71 5.24 2.31
CA LEU A 65 -1.04 6.44 2.86
C LEU A 65 -1.26 6.55 4.37
N ALA A 66 -2.49 6.37 4.84
CA ALA A 66 -2.81 6.45 6.27
C ALA A 66 -2.13 5.35 7.10
N LEU A 67 -1.97 4.14 6.54
CA LEU A 67 -1.30 3.02 7.19
C LEU A 67 0.23 3.17 7.25
N GLU A 68 0.83 3.73 6.19
CA GLU A 68 2.30 3.78 6.03
C GLU A 68 2.94 5.11 6.40
N TRP A 69 2.19 6.22 6.29
CA TRP A 69 2.51 7.51 6.87
C TRP A 69 1.65 7.65 8.13
N PRO A 70 1.84 6.78 9.14
CA PRO A 70 0.88 6.59 10.21
C PRO A 70 0.47 7.94 10.80
N LEU A 71 -0.76 8.35 10.51
CA LEU A 71 -1.36 9.53 11.10
C LEU A 71 -1.34 9.36 12.61
N ALA A 72 -1.30 10.45 13.37
CA ALA A 72 -1.18 10.40 14.82
C ALA A 72 -2.22 9.46 15.49
N PHE A 73 -3.40 9.33 14.89
CA PHE A 73 -4.49 8.47 15.35
C PHE A 73 -4.32 6.97 15.02
N ILE A 74 -3.48 6.62 14.04
CA ILE A 74 -3.24 5.23 13.57
C ILE A 74 -1.90 4.70 14.08
N ALA A 75 -0.94 5.60 14.35
CA ALA A 75 0.36 5.25 14.93
C ALA A 75 0.20 4.43 16.23
N GLY A 76 1.02 3.38 16.38
CA GLY A 76 1.00 2.49 17.56
C GLY A 76 -0.13 1.46 17.61
N THR A 77 -1.18 1.58 16.79
CA THR A 77 -2.27 0.58 16.75
C THR A 77 -1.77 -0.81 16.33
N SER A 78 -2.51 -1.86 16.71
CA SER A 78 -2.21 -3.25 16.30
C SER A 78 -2.18 -3.41 14.77
N ILE A 79 -3.08 -2.71 14.07
CA ILE A 79 -3.13 -2.67 12.60
C ILE A 79 -1.88 -2.00 12.04
N HIS A 80 -1.47 -0.85 12.59
CA HIS A 80 -0.23 -0.18 12.16
C HIS A 80 1.01 -1.06 12.36
N ARG A 81 1.08 -1.85 13.44
CA ARG A 81 2.25 -2.70 13.74
C ARG A 81 2.25 -4.04 12.99
N SER A 82 1.12 -4.47 12.42
CA SER A 82 1.00 -5.78 11.78
C SER A 82 1.58 -5.82 10.36
N LEU A 83 2.62 -6.64 10.15
CA LEU A 83 3.10 -7.00 8.82
C LEU A 83 2.15 -7.95 8.10
N GLU A 84 1.49 -8.84 8.84
CA GLU A 84 0.52 -9.80 8.31
C GLU A 84 -0.66 -9.08 7.66
N PHE A 85 -1.17 -8.04 8.33
CA PHE A 85 -2.24 -7.20 7.79
C PHE A 85 -1.83 -6.56 6.47
N ARG A 86 -0.60 -6.03 6.37
CA ARG A 86 -0.05 -5.47 5.13
C ARG A 86 -0.01 -6.51 4.02
N LEU A 87 0.51 -7.70 4.31
CA LEU A 87 0.60 -8.78 3.34
C LEU A 87 -0.78 -9.29 2.89
N ALA A 88 -1.82 -9.14 3.71
CA ALA A 88 -3.19 -9.48 3.34
C ALA A 88 -3.86 -8.40 2.47
N ILE A 89 -3.64 -7.11 2.75
CA ILE A 89 -4.31 -6.00 2.06
C ILE A 89 -3.62 -5.57 0.75
N LEU A 90 -2.31 -5.78 0.63
CA LEU A 90 -1.52 -5.40 -0.53
C LEU A 90 -1.96 -6.12 -1.83
N PRO A 91 -2.25 -7.44 -1.85
CA PRO A 91 -2.80 -8.10 -3.03
C PRO A 91 -4.10 -7.49 -3.53
N MET A 92 -5.02 -7.15 -2.61
CA MET A 92 -6.30 -6.52 -2.96
C MET A 92 -6.09 -5.12 -3.54
N THR A 93 -5.15 -4.36 -2.97
CA THR A 93 -4.82 -3.01 -3.43
C THR A 93 -4.14 -3.04 -4.80
N ALA A 94 -3.19 -3.95 -5.00
CA ALA A 94 -2.53 -4.15 -6.29
C ALA A 94 -3.51 -4.60 -7.38
N LEU A 95 -4.45 -5.48 -7.03
CA LEU A 95 -5.51 -5.92 -7.96
C LEU A 95 -6.42 -4.75 -8.35
N ALA A 96 -6.90 -3.96 -7.40
CA ALA A 96 -7.71 -2.77 -7.70
C ALA A 96 -6.95 -1.79 -8.61
N ALA A 97 -5.65 -1.60 -8.36
CA ALA A 97 -4.79 -0.74 -9.15
C ALA A 97 -4.53 -1.25 -10.57
N VAL A 98 -4.35 -2.56 -10.77
CA VAL A 98 -4.07 -3.08 -12.13
C VAL A 98 -5.31 -3.02 -13.04
N LEU A 99 -6.52 -3.05 -12.48
CA LEU A 99 -7.76 -2.99 -13.26
C LEU A 99 -7.98 -1.63 -13.96
N MET A 100 -7.51 -0.53 -13.37
CA MET A 100 -7.65 0.81 -13.93
C MET A 100 -6.36 1.23 -14.66
N TYR A 101 -6.52 1.78 -15.86
CA TYR A 101 -5.40 2.06 -16.77
C TYR A 101 -4.37 3.03 -16.17
N GLN A 102 -4.83 4.07 -15.48
CA GLN A 102 -3.97 5.09 -14.86
C GLN A 102 -3.14 4.54 -13.70
N SER A 103 -3.60 3.48 -13.03
CA SER A 103 -3.00 2.93 -11.81
C SER A 103 -2.18 1.66 -12.03
N THR A 104 -1.81 1.33 -13.27
CA THR A 104 -0.95 0.17 -13.54
C THR A 104 0.45 0.32 -12.91
N ASN A 105 1.04 1.52 -12.97
CA ASN A 105 2.35 1.79 -12.34
C ASN A 105 2.34 1.55 -10.82
N PRO A 106 1.39 2.11 -10.04
CA PRO A 106 1.33 1.81 -8.62
C PRO A 106 1.06 0.33 -8.33
N ALA A 107 0.30 -0.38 -9.18
CA ALA A 107 0.12 -1.83 -9.01
C ALA A 107 1.47 -2.58 -9.02
N ILE A 108 2.37 -2.23 -9.95
CA ILE A 108 3.72 -2.82 -10.01
C ILE A 108 4.50 -2.50 -8.74
N TYR A 109 4.45 -1.26 -8.26
CA TYR A 109 5.15 -0.86 -7.03
C TYR A 109 4.58 -1.55 -5.79
N TYR A 110 3.26 -1.75 -5.70
CA TYR A 110 2.65 -2.53 -4.63
C TYR A 110 3.13 -3.98 -4.65
N MET A 111 3.26 -4.61 -5.81
CA MET A 111 3.79 -5.97 -5.93
C MET A 111 5.25 -6.05 -5.46
N ILE A 112 6.09 -5.08 -5.83
CA ILE A 112 7.49 -5.02 -5.38
C ILE A 112 7.53 -4.84 -3.85
N GLY A 113 6.81 -3.85 -3.32
CA GLY A 113 6.79 -3.60 -1.88
C GLY A 113 6.21 -4.76 -1.07
N MET A 114 5.24 -5.50 -1.62
CA MET A 114 4.72 -6.72 -1.02
C MET A 114 5.81 -7.81 -0.92
N VAL A 115 6.61 -8.01 -1.96
CA VAL A 115 7.75 -8.94 -1.90
C VAL A 115 8.76 -8.50 -0.84
N VAL A 116 9.07 -7.20 -0.77
CA VAL A 116 9.97 -6.65 0.26
C VAL A 116 9.43 -6.89 1.67
N TYR A 117 8.14 -6.64 1.90
CA TYR A 117 7.49 -6.91 3.18
C TYR A 117 7.43 -8.40 3.51
N PHE A 118 7.25 -9.26 2.51
CA PHE A 118 7.26 -10.71 2.72
C PHE A 118 8.64 -11.18 3.17
N VAL A 119 9.71 -10.67 2.55
CA VAL A 119 11.09 -10.96 3.00
C VAL A 119 11.31 -10.42 4.42
N ALA A 120 10.87 -9.19 4.72
CA ALA A 120 10.96 -8.64 6.08
C ALA A 120 10.24 -9.50 7.12
N TYR A 121 9.04 -9.99 6.79
CA TYR A 121 8.27 -10.91 7.63
C TYR A 121 9.00 -12.24 7.82
N SER A 122 9.57 -12.83 6.75
CA SER A 122 10.32 -14.09 6.82
C SER A 122 11.59 -14.00 7.68
N GLU A 123 12.20 -12.81 7.77
CA GLU A 123 13.36 -12.55 8.62
C GLU A 123 12.99 -12.13 10.06
N GLY A 124 11.70 -12.04 10.39
CA GLY A 124 11.22 -11.64 11.71
C GLY A 124 11.43 -10.16 12.03
N GLU A 125 11.49 -9.28 11.02
CA GLU A 125 11.52 -7.84 11.25
C GLU A 125 10.20 -7.38 11.88
N MET A 126 10.25 -6.42 12.80
CA MET A 126 9.06 -5.88 13.49
C MET A 126 8.91 -4.40 13.21
N ILE A 127 7.66 -3.93 13.12
CA ILE A 127 7.34 -2.51 13.00
C ILE A 127 7.14 -1.93 14.39
N CYS A 128 7.97 -0.98 14.78
CA CYS A 128 7.86 -0.28 16.04
C CYS A 128 6.59 0.58 16.11
N ALA A 129 6.07 0.78 17.32
CA ALA A 129 4.92 1.65 17.55
C ALA A 129 5.21 3.10 17.14
N LYS A 130 6.39 3.60 17.52
CA LYS A 130 6.91 4.87 17.01
C LYS A 130 7.35 4.69 15.55
N PRO A 131 6.82 5.48 14.61
CA PRO A 131 7.18 5.37 13.20
C PRO A 131 8.68 5.61 12.99
N TRP A 132 9.29 4.86 12.07
CA TRP A 132 10.69 5.03 11.64
C TRP A 132 11.76 4.77 12.72
N THR A 133 11.39 4.20 13.87
CA THR A 133 12.35 3.81 14.90
C THR A 133 12.78 2.36 14.77
N LEU A 134 13.99 2.07 15.24
CA LEU A 134 14.52 0.71 15.29
C LEU A 134 14.16 0.03 16.61
N PRO A 135 13.96 -1.30 16.61
CA PRO A 135 13.82 -2.05 17.85
C PRO A 135 15.09 -1.91 18.69
N GLN A 136 14.95 -1.43 19.93
CA GLN A 136 16.05 -1.31 20.87
C GLN A 136 16.41 -2.69 21.44
N ARG A 137 17.68 -3.08 21.32
CA ARG A 137 18.18 -4.35 21.87
C ARG A 137 18.19 -4.24 23.40
N GLY A 138 17.39 -5.05 24.09
CA GLY A 138 17.32 -5.07 25.56
C GLY A 138 16.23 -4.20 26.19
N ALA A 139 15.35 -3.56 25.42
CA ALA A 139 14.25 -2.79 25.99
C ALA A 139 13.27 -3.72 26.76
N PRO A 140 12.88 -3.33 28.00
CA PRO A 140 11.95 -4.10 28.82
C PRO A 140 10.60 -4.25 28.09
N PRO A 141 9.82 -5.30 28.39
CA PRO A 141 8.64 -5.69 27.61
C PRO A 141 7.65 -4.55 27.34
N GLY A 142 7.52 -3.59 28.26
CA GLY A 142 6.57 -2.47 28.18
C GLY A 142 7.04 -1.21 27.45
N MET A 143 8.26 -1.16 26.90
CA MET A 143 8.71 -0.06 26.02
C MET A 143 8.67 -0.43 24.53
N ARG A 144 8.10 -1.60 24.23
CA ARG A 144 7.87 -2.11 22.87
C ARG A 144 6.49 -1.72 22.30
N ASP A 145 5.72 -0.96 23.09
CA ASP A 145 4.36 -0.50 22.79
C ASP A 145 4.26 0.94 22.34
#